data_AF-A0A9W6MYT6-F1
#
_entry.id   AF-A0A9W6MYT6-F1
#
_cell.length_a   1.000
_cell.length_b   1.000
_cell.length_c   1.000
_cell.angle_alpha   90.00
_cell.angle_beta   90.00
_cell.angle_gamma   90.00
#
_symmetry.space_group_name_H-M   'P 1'
#
loop_
_entity.id
_entity.type
_entity.pdbx_description
1 polymer ?
#
loop_
_entity_poly.entity_id
_entity_poly.type
_entity_poly.pdbx_seq_one_letter_code
_entity_poly.pdbx_strand_id
1 'polypeptide(L)'
;MIAASREHHLPAAVIDSRLHDAATVAAAARVVPDDAKRLTVGGAQLGYRRKASRGGGFVLASRRLHEVERIIMLRHGGPVDTDDAESYFDVVLHCLLPRELQRAAGRPDPVGLVIAGVATWCSRWLPGLPRYEITLAIEAAIAEPKFFRADTAARMLRLRMSERLAADVTTIGAIDADAGERARLSKERQAARSKARRAEARAAGEVKPRAEYEAGSVAAECRRLGISRAAFYKRRKRAAEVAAEAALHEPKAEVKAPVCTSLLSKKVSGASLRVANGTCKPQVAAPASIAATVTKVIPRDGGASRRRAARTDRDHRPPEGAQVTDSRTKAAFPPRTKVPYKSKTVAAREIINKHLVRSGRPPIPDEVSDRTFAVALDAMELATVAVLGGMWSYKGSPITDRYDPGSALERFETNGFLNSIALILKQADSDARRAKQPPRSVFPPAAPVTGEGASPTVTSTEGAE
;
A
#
# COMPACT_ATOMS: atom_id res chain seq x y z
N MET A 1 -7.34 38.28 -15.19
CA MET A 1 -7.80 36.89 -15.40
C MET A 1 -7.27 36.04 -14.25
N ILE A 2 -8.10 35.84 -13.23
CA ILE A 2 -7.75 35.12 -11.99
C ILE A 2 -7.74 33.62 -12.29
N ALA A 3 -6.67 32.94 -11.89
CA ALA A 3 -6.54 31.49 -12.01
C ALA A 3 -7.50 30.81 -11.04
N ALA A 4 -8.54 30.18 -11.59
CA ALA A 4 -9.49 29.38 -10.83
C ALA A 4 -8.81 28.08 -10.36
N SER A 5 -8.63 27.95 -9.05
CA SER A 5 -8.38 26.68 -8.36
C SER A 5 -9.53 25.72 -8.69
N ARG A 6 -9.22 24.63 -9.38
CA ARG A 6 -10.19 23.56 -9.68
C ARG A 6 -10.43 22.72 -8.42
N GLU A 7 -11.33 23.18 -7.57
CA GLU A 7 -11.93 22.34 -6.54
C GLU A 7 -12.95 21.41 -7.18
N HIS A 8 -12.68 20.10 -7.11
CA HIS A 8 -13.47 19.05 -7.75
C HIS A 8 -14.53 18.48 -6.80
N HIS A 9 -15.37 19.35 -6.21
CA HIS A 9 -16.56 18.92 -5.47
C HIS A 9 -17.74 18.87 -6.45
N LEU A 10 -18.29 17.67 -6.67
CA LEU A 10 -19.55 17.53 -7.40
C LEU A 10 -20.68 18.02 -6.47
N PRO A 11 -21.70 18.74 -6.98
CA PRO A 11 -22.82 19.18 -6.16
C PRO A 11 -23.52 17.98 -5.50
N ALA A 12 -24.06 18.20 -4.30
CA ALA A 12 -24.75 17.19 -3.51
C ALA A 12 -25.86 16.50 -4.35
N ALA A 13 -25.82 15.17 -4.41
CA ALA A 13 -26.88 14.40 -5.04
C ALA A 13 -28.02 14.22 -4.03
N VAL A 14 -29.20 14.75 -4.33
CA VAL A 14 -30.42 14.48 -3.58
C VAL A 14 -30.94 13.12 -4.03
N ILE A 15 -30.87 12.11 -3.15
CA ILE A 15 -31.50 10.81 -3.40
C ILE A 15 -32.82 10.81 -2.63
N ASP A 16 -33.86 11.33 -3.27
CA ASP A 16 -35.24 11.09 -2.85
C ASP A 16 -35.99 10.54 -4.06
N SER A 17 -36.54 9.34 -3.94
CA SER A 17 -37.30 8.70 -5.01
C SER A 17 -38.62 9.41 -5.33
N ARG A 18 -39.00 10.42 -4.52
CA ARG A 18 -40.27 11.15 -4.64
C ARG A 18 -40.12 12.56 -5.20
N LEU A 19 -38.89 13.09 -5.34
CA LEU A 19 -38.64 14.43 -5.85
C LEU A 19 -38.17 14.35 -7.31
N HIS A 20 -39.09 14.54 -8.25
CA HIS A 20 -38.80 14.59 -9.70
C HIS A 20 -38.69 16.02 -10.26
N ASP A 21 -38.99 17.05 -9.47
CA ASP A 21 -38.88 18.44 -9.92
C ASP A 21 -37.44 18.96 -9.76
N ALA A 22 -36.81 19.27 -10.91
CA ALA A 22 -35.45 19.78 -11.00
C ALA A 22 -35.25 21.11 -10.26
N ALA A 23 -36.29 21.95 -10.16
CA ALA A 23 -36.21 23.23 -9.46
C ALA A 23 -36.06 23.05 -7.94
N THR A 24 -36.77 22.07 -7.36
CA THR A 24 -36.69 21.76 -5.93
C THR A 24 -35.35 21.14 -5.56
N VAL A 25 -34.80 20.28 -6.42
CA VAL A 25 -33.46 19.67 -6.24
C VAL A 25 -32.36 20.73 -6.25
N ALA A 26 -32.45 21.72 -7.15
CA ALA A 26 -31.49 22.82 -7.24
C ALA A 26 -31.52 23.76 -6.02
N ALA A 27 -32.71 24.02 -5.46
CA ALA A 27 -32.86 24.82 -4.24
C ALA A 27 -32.31 24.10 -3.00
N ALA A 28 -32.56 22.79 -2.87
CA ALA A 28 -32.06 21.97 -1.76
C ALA A 28 -30.53 21.83 -1.77
N ALA A 29 -29.91 21.75 -2.96
CA ALA A 29 -28.46 21.65 -3.10
C ALA A 29 -27.70 22.89 -2.60
N ARG A 30 -28.34 24.07 -2.54
CA ARG A 30 -27.73 25.32 -2.03
C ARG A 30 -27.60 25.37 -0.51
N VAL A 31 -28.31 24.52 0.24
CA VAL A 31 -28.39 24.58 1.71
C VAL A 31 -27.33 23.70 2.39
N VAL A 32 -26.59 22.88 1.64
CA VAL A 32 -25.64 21.92 2.21
C VAL A 32 -24.25 22.57 2.37
N PRO A 33 -23.74 22.74 3.60
CA PRO A 33 -22.36 23.19 3.83
C PRO A 33 -21.35 22.22 3.19
N ASP A 34 -20.25 22.74 2.63
CA ASP A 34 -19.21 21.94 1.95
C ASP A 34 -18.55 20.86 2.84
N ASP A 35 -18.66 20.99 4.16
CA ASP A 35 -18.09 20.10 5.18
C ASP A 35 -19.12 19.14 5.82
N ALA A 36 -20.40 19.21 5.45
CA ALA A 36 -21.43 18.39 6.06
C ALA A 36 -21.27 16.90 5.73
N LYS A 37 -20.93 16.09 6.75
CA LYS A 37 -20.61 14.66 6.60
C LYS A 37 -21.79 13.74 6.28
N ARG A 38 -23.03 14.22 6.43
CA ARG A 38 -24.31 13.64 5.96
C ARG A 38 -25.40 14.43 6.66
N LEU A 39 -26.23 15.16 5.91
CA LEU A 39 -27.40 15.85 6.42
C LEU A 39 -28.63 15.08 5.96
N THR A 40 -29.39 14.53 6.89
CA THR A 40 -30.71 13.99 6.58
C THR A 40 -31.71 15.11 6.78
N VAL A 41 -32.41 15.53 5.72
CA VAL A 41 -33.50 16.51 5.80
C VAL A 41 -34.77 15.78 5.39
N GLY A 42 -35.62 15.45 6.38
CA GLY A 42 -36.78 14.58 6.16
C GLY A 42 -36.38 13.14 5.79
N GLY A 43 -37.02 12.56 4.77
CA GLY A 43 -36.69 11.24 4.23
C GLY A 43 -35.53 11.23 3.23
N ALA A 44 -35.03 12.40 2.84
CA ALA A 44 -33.96 12.56 1.87
C ALA A 44 -32.58 12.61 2.56
N GLN A 45 -31.64 11.78 2.11
CA GLN A 45 -30.23 11.89 2.51
C GLN A 45 -29.52 12.88 1.59
N LEU A 46 -29.23 14.08 2.09
CA LEU A 46 -28.35 15.05 1.44
C LEU A 46 -26.91 14.82 1.94
N GLY A 47 -26.07 14.29 1.07
CA GLY A 47 -24.66 14.13 1.38
C GLY A 47 -23.81 14.11 0.12
N TYR A 48 -22.58 14.60 0.24
CA TYR A 48 -21.56 14.34 -0.76
C TYR A 48 -21.39 12.83 -0.89
N ARG A 49 -21.80 12.26 -2.02
CA ARG A 49 -21.35 10.91 -2.39
C ARG A 49 -19.84 11.02 -2.40
N ARG A 50 -19.15 10.45 -1.40
CA ARG A 50 -17.69 10.29 -1.48
C ARG A 50 -17.45 9.68 -2.84
N LYS A 51 -16.85 10.46 -3.74
CA LYS A 51 -16.43 9.99 -5.04
C LYS A 51 -15.71 8.71 -4.73
N ALA A 52 -16.28 7.56 -5.14
CA ALA A 52 -15.73 6.26 -4.79
C ALA A 52 -14.24 6.39 -5.00
N SER A 53 -13.45 6.26 -3.93
CA SER A 53 -12.03 6.57 -4.00
C SER A 53 -11.53 5.81 -5.21
N ARG A 54 -11.04 6.53 -6.22
CA ARG A 54 -10.82 6.00 -7.58
C ARG A 54 -9.79 4.87 -7.64
N GLY A 55 -9.37 4.33 -6.51
CA GLY A 55 -8.51 3.19 -6.36
C GLY A 55 -8.72 2.56 -4.99
N GLY A 56 -9.73 1.70 -4.86
CA GLY A 56 -9.41 0.46 -4.16
C GLY A 56 -8.16 -0.08 -4.84
N GLY A 57 -7.05 -0.19 -4.11
CA GLY A 57 -5.77 -0.58 -4.69
C GLY A 57 -5.95 -1.85 -5.52
N PHE A 58 -5.19 -1.99 -6.60
CA PHE A 58 -5.19 -3.22 -7.39
C PHE A 58 -4.79 -4.39 -6.49
N VAL A 59 -5.78 -5.17 -6.03
CA VAL A 59 -5.55 -6.38 -5.24
C VAL A 59 -5.51 -7.55 -6.21
N LEU A 60 -4.29 -8.05 -6.49
CA LEU A 60 -4.04 -9.14 -7.41
C LEU A 60 -4.91 -10.39 -7.10
N ALA A 61 -5.07 -10.71 -5.82
CA ALA A 61 -5.93 -11.81 -5.35
C ALA A 61 -7.38 -11.70 -5.85
N SER A 62 -8.01 -10.52 -5.67
CA SER A 62 -9.38 -10.27 -6.15
C SER A 62 -9.48 -10.37 -7.67
N ARG A 63 -8.47 -9.87 -8.38
CA ARG A 63 -8.43 -9.94 -9.84
C ARG A 63 -8.32 -11.39 -10.34
N ARG A 64 -7.46 -12.20 -9.70
CA ARG A 64 -7.32 -13.63 -10.00
C ARG A 64 -8.57 -14.43 -9.70
N LEU A 65 -9.24 -14.15 -8.59
CA LEU A 65 -10.54 -14.77 -8.28
C LEU A 65 -11.52 -14.59 -9.44
N HIS A 66 -11.75 -13.34 -9.86
CA HIS A 66 -12.66 -13.04 -10.97
C HIS A 66 -12.17 -13.58 -12.32
N GLU A 67 -10.86 -13.78 -12.50
CA GLU A 67 -10.32 -14.46 -13.68
C GLU A 67 -10.66 -15.95 -13.67
N VAL A 68 -10.55 -16.64 -12.52
CA VAL A 68 -10.95 -18.04 -12.39
C VAL A 68 -12.46 -18.19 -12.61
N GLU A 69 -13.28 -17.32 -12.04
CA GLU A 69 -14.74 -17.32 -12.26
C GLU A 69 -15.09 -17.18 -13.76
N ARG A 70 -14.39 -16.30 -14.48
CA ARG A 70 -14.58 -16.15 -15.94
C ARG A 70 -14.12 -17.38 -16.72
N ILE A 71 -13.05 -18.05 -16.29
CA ILE A 71 -12.60 -19.30 -16.91
C ILE A 71 -13.63 -20.42 -16.69
N ILE A 72 -14.18 -20.53 -15.48
CA ILE A 72 -15.25 -21.48 -15.16
C ILE A 72 -16.47 -21.21 -16.04
N MET A 73 -16.93 -19.96 -16.11
CA MET A 73 -18.04 -19.58 -16.99
C MET A 73 -17.75 -19.87 -18.47
N LEU A 74 -16.53 -19.62 -18.94
CA LEU A 74 -16.16 -19.89 -20.33
C LEU A 74 -16.19 -21.39 -20.66
N ARG A 75 -15.70 -22.24 -19.77
CA ARG A 75 -15.57 -23.69 -20.00
C ARG A 75 -16.86 -24.47 -19.74
N HIS A 76 -17.57 -24.11 -18.66
CA HIS A 76 -18.68 -24.89 -18.12
C HIS A 76 -20.03 -24.19 -18.26
N GLY A 77 -20.07 -22.88 -18.54
CA GLY A 77 -21.31 -22.10 -18.59
C GLY A 77 -21.98 -21.87 -17.23
N GLY A 78 -21.38 -22.34 -16.13
CA GLY A 78 -21.96 -22.31 -14.79
C GLY A 78 -21.07 -22.97 -13.74
N PRO A 79 -21.62 -23.35 -12.58
CA PRO A 79 -20.91 -24.12 -11.55
C PRO A 79 -20.31 -25.41 -12.12
N VAL A 80 -19.13 -25.77 -11.62
CA VAL A 80 -18.35 -26.93 -12.07
C VAL A 80 -18.92 -28.20 -11.43
N ASP A 81 -19.27 -29.16 -12.27
CA ASP A 81 -19.71 -30.51 -11.89
C ASP A 81 -18.80 -31.58 -12.53
N THR A 82 -17.50 -31.27 -12.63
CA THR A 82 -16.48 -32.11 -13.27
C THR A 82 -15.36 -32.40 -12.29
N ASP A 83 -14.57 -33.43 -12.60
CA ASP A 83 -13.38 -33.86 -11.86
C ASP A 83 -12.28 -32.77 -11.75
N ASP A 84 -12.31 -31.78 -12.64
CA ASP A 84 -11.39 -30.64 -12.61
C ASP A 84 -11.66 -29.64 -11.47
N ALA A 85 -12.71 -29.81 -10.66
CA ALA A 85 -13.10 -28.90 -9.57
C ALA A 85 -11.95 -28.57 -8.61
N GLU A 86 -11.14 -29.56 -8.25
CA GLU A 86 -9.99 -29.42 -7.36
C GLU A 86 -8.92 -28.46 -7.93
N SER A 87 -8.67 -28.51 -9.24
CA SER A 87 -7.69 -27.65 -9.90
C SER A 87 -8.08 -26.17 -9.84
N TYR A 88 -9.38 -25.87 -9.93
CA TYR A 88 -9.90 -24.51 -9.74
C TYR A 88 -9.80 -24.08 -8.28
N PHE A 89 -10.17 -24.98 -7.38
CA PHE A 89 -10.15 -24.75 -5.94
C PHE A 89 -8.75 -24.40 -5.45
N ASP A 90 -7.72 -25.18 -5.79
CA ASP A 90 -6.34 -24.94 -5.36
C ASP A 90 -5.83 -23.55 -5.76
N VAL A 91 -6.09 -23.15 -7.02
CA VAL A 91 -5.66 -21.84 -7.51
C VAL A 91 -6.37 -20.71 -6.78
N VAL A 92 -7.67 -20.87 -6.51
CA VAL A 92 -8.46 -19.87 -5.78
C VAL A 92 -8.05 -19.80 -4.32
N LEU A 93 -7.86 -20.95 -3.67
CA LEU A 93 -7.43 -21.05 -2.28
C LEU A 93 -6.14 -20.26 -2.06
N HIS A 94 -5.10 -20.53 -2.85
CA HIS A 94 -3.82 -19.85 -2.72
C HIS A 94 -3.86 -18.37 -3.19
N CYS A 95 -4.85 -17.97 -3.98
CA CYS A 95 -5.07 -16.55 -4.31
C CYS A 95 -5.81 -15.80 -3.20
N LEU A 96 -6.82 -16.41 -2.60
CA LEU A 96 -7.68 -15.77 -1.60
C LEU A 96 -7.08 -15.78 -0.20
N LEU A 97 -6.32 -16.82 0.14
CA LEU A 97 -5.86 -17.04 1.51
C LEU A 97 -5.12 -15.82 2.10
N PRO A 98 -4.12 -15.20 1.43
CA PRO A 98 -3.45 -14.02 1.99
C PRO A 98 -4.39 -12.84 2.23
N ARG A 99 -5.40 -12.66 1.36
CA ARG A 99 -6.38 -11.58 1.45
C ARG A 99 -7.35 -11.82 2.60
N GLU A 100 -7.87 -13.04 2.73
CA GLU A 100 -8.83 -13.36 3.78
C GLU A 100 -8.14 -13.38 5.15
N LEU A 101 -6.91 -13.88 5.26
CA LEU A 101 -6.10 -13.75 6.48
C LEU A 101 -5.88 -12.27 6.86
N GLN A 102 -5.55 -11.41 5.89
CA GLN A 102 -5.40 -9.98 6.13
C GLN A 102 -6.69 -9.30 6.58
N ARG A 103 -7.85 -9.71 6.03
CA ARG A 103 -9.17 -9.19 6.41
C ARG A 103 -9.60 -9.65 7.80
N ALA A 104 -9.24 -10.88 8.14
CA ALA A 104 -9.57 -11.51 9.40
C ALA A 104 -8.60 -11.14 10.53
N ALA A 105 -7.46 -10.52 10.20
CA ALA A 105 -6.50 -10.02 11.17
C ALA A 105 -7.19 -9.09 12.20
N GLY A 106 -7.05 -9.43 13.49
CA GLY A 106 -7.67 -8.69 14.61
C GLY A 106 -9.13 -9.04 14.89
N ARG A 107 -9.71 -10.05 14.23
CA ARG A 107 -11.05 -10.58 14.53
C ARG A 107 -10.96 -11.78 15.50
N PRO A 108 -12.02 -12.06 16.28
CA PRO A 108 -12.00 -13.10 17.32
C PRO A 108 -11.88 -14.55 16.83
N ASP A 109 -11.92 -14.80 15.52
CA ASP A 109 -11.64 -16.12 14.93
C ASP A 109 -11.21 -15.91 13.46
N PRO A 110 -9.90 -15.71 13.19
CA PRO A 110 -9.46 -15.41 11.84
C PRO A 110 -9.59 -16.61 10.91
N VAL A 111 -9.39 -17.82 11.44
CA VAL A 111 -9.40 -19.06 10.65
C VAL A 111 -10.83 -19.41 10.22
N GLY A 112 -11.80 -19.37 11.14
CA GLY A 112 -13.20 -19.63 10.80
C GLY A 112 -13.77 -18.63 9.79
N LEU A 113 -13.36 -17.37 9.84
CA LEU A 113 -13.74 -16.37 8.84
C LEU A 113 -13.17 -16.66 7.45
N VAL A 114 -11.91 -17.11 7.37
CA VAL A 114 -11.28 -17.55 6.11
C VAL A 114 -12.02 -18.77 5.56
N ILE A 115 -12.27 -19.78 6.41
CA ILE A 115 -13.02 -20.98 6.03
C ILE A 115 -14.40 -20.61 5.50
N ALA A 116 -15.14 -19.76 6.22
CA ALA A 116 -16.46 -19.32 5.78
C ALA A 116 -16.43 -18.58 4.44
N GLY A 117 -15.44 -17.70 4.23
CA GLY A 117 -15.27 -16.96 2.98
C GLY A 117 -14.98 -17.86 1.78
N VAL A 118 -14.03 -18.79 1.93
CA VAL A 118 -13.67 -19.75 0.88
C VAL A 118 -14.80 -20.76 0.64
N ALA A 119 -15.43 -21.29 1.70
CA ALA A 119 -16.56 -22.22 1.57
C ALA A 119 -17.77 -21.59 0.87
N THR A 120 -18.03 -20.30 1.11
CA THR A 120 -19.09 -19.55 0.40
C THR A 120 -18.81 -19.42 -1.09
N TRP A 121 -17.54 -19.29 -1.47
CA TRP A 121 -17.15 -19.28 -2.88
C TRP A 121 -17.30 -20.67 -3.50
N CYS A 122 -16.85 -21.71 -2.80
CA CYS A 122 -16.94 -23.10 -3.26
C CYS A 122 -18.40 -23.55 -3.41
N SER A 123 -19.29 -23.23 -2.47
CA SER A 123 -20.71 -23.62 -2.58
C SER A 123 -21.41 -23.03 -3.80
N ARG A 124 -20.92 -21.89 -4.30
CA ARG A 124 -21.43 -21.25 -5.52
C ARG A 124 -20.87 -21.86 -6.80
N TRP A 125 -19.57 -22.13 -6.84
CA TRP A 125 -18.86 -22.47 -8.07
C TRP A 125 -18.50 -23.95 -8.19
N LEU A 126 -18.34 -24.65 -7.07
CA LEU A 126 -17.89 -26.03 -6.95
C LEU A 126 -18.82 -26.81 -5.99
N PRO A 127 -20.14 -26.93 -6.30
CA PRO A 127 -21.11 -27.54 -5.39
C PRO A 127 -20.84 -29.02 -5.10
N GLY A 128 -20.14 -29.72 -6.00
CA GLY A 128 -19.73 -31.11 -5.82
C GLY A 128 -18.58 -31.33 -4.82
N LEU A 129 -17.84 -30.27 -4.45
CA LEU A 129 -16.69 -30.39 -3.55
C LEU A 129 -17.17 -30.45 -2.08
N PRO A 130 -16.97 -31.56 -1.36
CA PRO A 130 -17.51 -31.73 -0.03
C PRO A 130 -16.85 -30.79 0.98
N ARG A 131 -17.64 -30.33 1.95
CA ARG A 131 -17.21 -29.29 2.91
C ARG A 131 -16.01 -29.70 3.78
N TYR A 132 -15.85 -30.99 4.07
CA TYR A 132 -14.72 -31.46 4.87
C TYR A 132 -13.39 -31.34 4.10
N GLU A 133 -13.37 -31.59 2.78
CA GLU A 133 -12.18 -31.43 1.94
C GLU A 133 -11.77 -29.97 1.82
N ILE A 134 -12.76 -29.08 1.65
CA ILE A 134 -12.53 -27.63 1.65
C ILE A 134 -11.84 -27.20 2.95
N THR A 135 -12.36 -27.64 4.10
CA THR A 135 -11.79 -27.30 5.41
C THR A 135 -10.37 -27.84 5.57
N LEU A 136 -10.15 -29.13 5.27
CA LEU A 136 -8.82 -29.77 5.37
C LEU A 136 -7.78 -29.08 4.48
N ALA A 137 -8.15 -28.74 3.25
CA ALA A 137 -7.25 -28.05 2.33
C ALA A 137 -6.94 -26.62 2.79
N ILE A 138 -7.92 -25.90 3.36
CA ILE A 138 -7.68 -24.57 3.93
C ILE A 138 -6.74 -24.64 5.12
N GLU A 139 -6.94 -25.60 6.03
CA GLU A 139 -6.06 -25.81 7.18
C GLU A 139 -4.63 -26.13 6.73
N ALA A 140 -4.48 -27.02 5.75
CA ALA A 140 -3.19 -27.34 5.15
C ALA A 140 -2.54 -26.12 4.48
N ALA A 141 -3.31 -25.31 3.74
CA ALA A 141 -2.80 -24.10 3.09
C ALA A 141 -2.48 -22.97 4.08
N ILE A 142 -3.13 -22.90 5.23
CA ILE A 142 -2.77 -21.98 6.32
C ILE A 142 -1.45 -22.40 6.95
N ALA A 143 -1.25 -23.70 7.17
CA ALA A 143 -0.01 -24.25 7.68
C ALA A 143 1.16 -24.06 6.70
N GLU A 144 0.91 -24.24 5.40
CA GLU A 144 1.90 -24.06 4.33
C GLU A 144 1.36 -23.17 3.19
N PRO A 145 1.42 -21.83 3.34
CA PRO A 145 0.93 -20.91 2.32
C PRO A 145 1.80 -20.97 1.06
N LYS A 146 1.21 -21.41 -0.06
CA LYS A 146 1.86 -21.41 -1.38
C LYS A 146 1.52 -20.14 -2.15
N PHE A 147 2.53 -19.55 -2.80
CA PHE A 147 2.37 -18.38 -3.67
C PHE A 147 2.47 -18.78 -5.13
N PHE A 148 1.34 -18.84 -5.82
CA PHE A 148 1.33 -19.17 -7.24
C PHE A 148 1.79 -18.00 -8.12
N ARG A 149 2.84 -18.23 -8.90
CA ARG A 149 3.19 -17.37 -10.04
C ARG A 149 2.12 -17.51 -11.12
N ALA A 150 2.06 -16.53 -12.03
CA ALA A 150 1.09 -16.51 -13.12
C ALA A 150 1.09 -17.80 -13.95
N ASP A 151 2.28 -18.34 -14.23
CA ASP A 151 2.44 -19.53 -15.06
C ASP A 151 2.18 -20.82 -14.28
N THR A 152 2.42 -20.83 -12.97
CA THR A 152 2.03 -21.95 -12.09
C THR A 152 0.51 -22.09 -12.08
N ALA A 153 -0.21 -20.98 -11.87
CA ALA A 153 -1.67 -20.98 -11.93
C ALA A 153 -2.18 -21.39 -13.33
N ALA A 154 -1.53 -20.93 -14.40
CA ALA A 154 -1.91 -21.32 -15.76
C ALA A 154 -1.75 -22.82 -16.02
N ARG A 155 -0.65 -23.43 -15.53
CA ARG A 155 -0.42 -24.88 -15.66
C ARG A 155 -1.45 -25.70 -14.90
N MET A 156 -1.78 -25.31 -13.67
CA MET A 156 -2.81 -25.99 -12.87
C MET A 156 -4.18 -25.92 -13.56
N LEU A 157 -4.54 -24.76 -14.12
CA LEU A 157 -5.80 -24.59 -14.85
C LEU A 157 -5.74 -25.12 -16.30
N ARG A 158 -4.59 -25.63 -16.77
CA ARG A 158 -4.34 -25.99 -18.18
C ARG A 158 -4.79 -24.89 -19.16
N LEU A 159 -4.60 -23.62 -18.78
CA LEU A 159 -5.14 -22.47 -19.51
C LEU A 159 -4.33 -22.16 -20.77
N ARG A 160 -4.96 -22.25 -21.94
CA ARG A 160 -4.33 -21.86 -23.23
C ARG A 160 -4.50 -20.37 -23.51
N MET A 161 -3.69 -19.82 -24.42
CA MET A 161 -3.73 -18.41 -24.79
C MET A 161 -5.06 -18.05 -25.45
N SER A 162 -5.62 -18.94 -26.27
CA SER A 162 -6.94 -18.75 -26.88
C SER A 162 -8.03 -18.53 -25.83
N GLU A 163 -8.10 -19.41 -24.81
CA GLU A 163 -9.02 -19.31 -23.69
C GLU A 163 -8.76 -18.06 -22.85
N ARG A 164 -7.48 -17.75 -22.58
CA ARG A 164 -7.06 -16.55 -21.84
C ARG A 164 -7.58 -15.27 -22.51
N LEU A 165 -7.53 -15.21 -23.85
CA LEU A 165 -8.05 -14.08 -24.61
C LEU A 165 -9.59 -14.06 -24.60
N ALA A 166 -10.25 -15.21 -24.77
CA ALA A 166 -11.71 -15.32 -24.76
C ALA A 166 -12.32 -14.92 -23.40
N ALA A 167 -11.70 -15.34 -22.28
CA ALA A 167 -12.12 -14.97 -20.92
C ALA A 167 -11.61 -13.59 -20.46
N ASP A 168 -10.86 -12.86 -21.30
CA ASP A 168 -10.16 -11.59 -20.98
C ASP A 168 -9.34 -11.66 -19.67
N VAL A 169 -8.59 -12.75 -19.52
CA VAL A 169 -7.71 -13.03 -18.39
C VAL A 169 -6.40 -12.27 -18.56
N THR A 170 -6.03 -11.50 -17.54
CA THR A 170 -4.89 -10.58 -17.57
C THR A 170 -3.75 -11.01 -16.67
N THR A 171 -4.03 -11.59 -15.49
CA THR A 171 -3.03 -11.85 -14.45
C THR A 171 -2.55 -13.29 -14.35
N ILE A 172 -3.35 -14.25 -14.82
CA ILE A 172 -2.95 -15.65 -15.00
C ILE A 172 -2.24 -15.81 -16.36
N GLY A 173 -1.21 -16.66 -16.40
CA GLY A 173 -0.43 -16.94 -17.61
C GLY A 173 -1.18 -17.80 -18.63
N ALA A 174 -0.45 -18.34 -19.60
CA ALA A 174 -0.96 -19.35 -20.53
C ALA A 174 0.11 -20.45 -20.69
N ILE A 175 -0.30 -21.69 -20.93
CA ILE A 175 0.61 -22.84 -21.02
C ILE A 175 1.33 -22.96 -22.37
N ASP A 176 0.73 -22.40 -23.41
CA ASP A 176 1.14 -22.48 -24.83
C ASP A 176 1.82 -21.20 -25.33
N ALA A 177 2.08 -20.24 -24.43
CA ALA A 177 2.71 -18.97 -24.77
C ALA A 177 3.63 -18.51 -23.64
N ASP A 178 4.85 -18.11 -24.00
CA ASP A 178 5.82 -17.65 -23.02
C ASP A 178 5.48 -16.24 -22.48
N ALA A 179 6.28 -15.75 -21.53
CA ALA A 179 6.08 -14.41 -20.96
C ALA A 179 6.34 -13.27 -21.98
N GLY A 180 7.30 -13.45 -22.90
CA GLY A 180 7.65 -12.49 -23.93
C GLY A 180 6.57 -12.36 -25.01
N GLU A 181 6.03 -13.47 -25.48
CA GLU A 181 4.91 -13.55 -26.43
C GLU A 181 3.66 -12.89 -25.84
N ARG A 182 3.34 -13.17 -24.57
CA ARG A 182 2.24 -12.48 -23.85
C ARG A 182 2.45 -10.98 -23.78
N ALA A 183 3.67 -10.53 -23.50
CA ALA A 183 4.00 -9.10 -23.45
C ALA A 183 3.88 -8.44 -24.84
N ARG A 184 4.33 -9.13 -25.90
CA ARG A 184 4.19 -8.68 -27.29
C ARG A 184 2.73 -8.52 -27.68
N LEU A 185 1.90 -9.54 -27.46
CA LEU A 185 0.46 -9.52 -27.75
C LEU A 185 -0.28 -8.44 -26.94
N SER A 186 0.08 -8.26 -25.67
CA SER A 186 -0.47 -7.19 -24.83
C SER A 186 -0.14 -5.80 -25.39
N LYS A 187 1.10 -5.58 -25.83
CA LYS A 187 1.54 -4.34 -26.46
C LYS A 187 0.83 -4.08 -27.78
N GLU A 188 0.64 -5.10 -28.61
CA GLU A 188 -0.11 -5.02 -29.86
C GLU A 188 -1.58 -4.66 -29.62
N ARG A 189 -2.27 -5.35 -28.70
CA ARG A 189 -3.65 -5.01 -28.29
C ARG A 189 -3.73 -3.57 -27.77
N GLN A 190 -2.77 -3.14 -26.96
CA GLN A 190 -2.75 -1.78 -26.43
C GLN A 190 -2.52 -0.74 -27.53
N ALA A 191 -1.64 -1.02 -28.49
CA ALA A 191 -1.41 -0.18 -29.64
C ALA A 191 -2.65 -0.09 -30.53
N ALA A 192 -3.33 -1.21 -30.79
CA ALA A 192 -4.57 -1.27 -31.55
C ALA A 192 -5.70 -0.46 -30.87
N ARG A 193 -5.91 -0.64 -29.55
CA ARG A 193 -6.89 0.15 -28.78
C ARG A 193 -6.56 1.64 -28.77
N SER A 194 -5.30 1.99 -28.61
CA SER A 194 -4.84 3.39 -28.68
C SER A 194 -5.08 3.99 -30.06
N LYS A 195 -4.82 3.23 -31.13
CA LYS A 195 -5.10 3.65 -32.51
C LYS A 195 -6.60 3.84 -32.74
N ALA A 196 -7.43 2.89 -32.31
CA ALA A 196 -8.89 2.96 -32.41
C ALA A 196 -9.45 4.18 -31.65
N ARG A 197 -9.07 4.35 -30.38
CA ARG A 197 -9.48 5.50 -29.56
C ARG A 197 -9.05 6.84 -30.18
N ARG A 198 -7.85 6.91 -30.76
CA ARG A 198 -7.39 8.11 -31.48
C ARG A 198 -8.16 8.36 -32.77
N ALA A 199 -8.59 7.31 -33.47
CA ALA A 199 -9.41 7.44 -34.66
C ALA A 199 -10.82 7.92 -34.30
N GLU A 200 -11.43 7.34 -33.28
CA GLU A 200 -12.73 7.74 -32.73
C GLU A 200 -12.70 9.19 -32.25
N ALA A 201 -11.70 9.58 -31.46
CA ALA A 201 -11.57 10.96 -30.98
C ALA A 201 -11.32 11.98 -32.11
N ARG A 202 -10.74 11.56 -33.24
CA ARG A 202 -10.64 12.39 -34.45
C ARG A 202 -11.98 12.50 -35.17
N ALA A 203 -12.71 11.39 -35.31
CA ALA A 203 -14.03 11.37 -35.92
C ALA A 203 -15.04 12.21 -35.13
N ALA A 204 -14.93 12.21 -33.80
CA ALA A 204 -15.74 13.03 -32.90
C ALA A 204 -15.34 14.52 -32.84
N GLY A 205 -14.27 14.93 -33.54
CA GLY A 205 -13.76 16.30 -33.48
C GLY A 205 -13.13 16.70 -32.13
N GLU A 206 -12.96 15.77 -31.20
CA GLU A 206 -12.32 16.01 -29.90
C GLU A 206 -10.82 16.33 -30.04
N VAL A 207 -10.20 15.77 -31.08
CA VAL A 207 -8.78 15.99 -31.38
C VAL A 207 -8.64 17.11 -32.41
N LYS A 208 -8.13 18.26 -31.96
CA LYS A 208 -7.79 19.38 -32.85
C LYS A 208 -6.87 18.91 -33.98
N PRO A 209 -7.15 19.28 -35.25
CA PRO A 209 -6.27 19.03 -36.37
C PRO A 209 -4.85 19.51 -36.09
N ARG A 210 -3.87 18.78 -36.65
CA ARG A 210 -2.45 19.12 -36.44
C ARG A 210 -2.13 20.55 -36.83
N ALA A 211 -2.75 21.06 -37.89
CA ALA A 211 -2.60 22.45 -38.34
C ALA A 211 -3.05 23.46 -37.28
N GLU A 212 -4.19 23.24 -36.63
CA GLU A 212 -4.68 24.10 -35.54
C GLU A 212 -3.77 24.04 -34.31
N TYR A 213 -3.30 22.83 -33.97
CA TYR A 213 -2.36 22.64 -32.86
C TYR A 213 -1.01 23.36 -33.14
N GLU A 214 -0.50 23.23 -34.37
CA GLU A 214 0.76 23.88 -34.76
C GLU A 214 0.60 25.40 -34.84
N ALA A 215 -0.54 25.92 -35.31
CA ALA A 215 -0.84 27.35 -35.35
C ALA A 215 -0.88 27.98 -33.95
N GLY A 216 -1.44 27.28 -32.96
CA GLY A 216 -1.44 27.71 -31.56
C GLY A 216 -0.15 27.41 -30.78
N SER A 217 0.86 26.80 -31.41
CA SER A 217 2.08 26.42 -30.73
C SER A 217 3.00 27.62 -30.48
N VAL A 218 3.74 27.59 -29.36
CA VAL A 218 4.82 28.56 -29.08
C VAL A 218 5.83 28.63 -30.23
N ALA A 219 6.04 27.54 -30.97
CA ALA A 219 6.91 27.53 -32.14
C ALA A 219 6.37 28.42 -33.27
N ALA A 220 5.08 28.30 -33.59
CA ALA A 220 4.44 29.14 -34.60
C ALA A 220 4.42 30.61 -34.15
N GLU A 221 4.15 30.87 -32.88
CA GLU A 221 4.20 32.23 -32.34
C GLU A 221 5.61 32.83 -32.42
N CYS A 222 6.66 32.06 -32.09
CA CYS A 222 8.05 32.49 -32.26
C CYS A 222 8.40 32.81 -33.72
N ARG A 223 7.97 31.96 -34.66
CA ARG A 223 8.15 32.20 -36.10
C ARG A 223 7.44 33.46 -36.56
N ARG A 224 6.19 33.66 -36.13
CA ARG A 224 5.39 34.86 -36.44
C ARG A 224 6.03 36.15 -35.93
N LEU A 225 6.64 36.10 -34.75
CA LEU A 225 7.32 37.23 -34.12
C LEU A 225 8.76 37.44 -34.62
N GLY A 226 9.31 36.53 -35.44
CA GLY A 226 10.69 36.58 -35.89
C GLY A 226 11.73 36.44 -34.76
N ILE A 227 11.38 35.79 -33.65
CA ILE A 227 12.28 35.61 -32.50
C ILE A 227 12.61 34.15 -32.24
N SER A 228 13.78 33.90 -31.67
CA SER A 228 14.14 32.55 -31.21
C SER A 228 13.27 32.13 -30.02
N ARG A 229 13.04 30.81 -29.87
CA ARG A 229 12.33 30.25 -28.70
C ARG A 229 12.95 30.68 -27.36
N ALA A 230 14.27 30.76 -27.30
CA ALA A 230 14.98 31.19 -26.10
C ALA A 230 14.63 32.65 -25.75
N ALA A 231 14.55 33.53 -26.74
CA ALA A 231 14.12 34.91 -26.54
C ALA A 231 12.65 34.99 -26.08
N PHE A 232 11.75 34.19 -26.66
CA PHE A 232 10.34 34.13 -26.24
C PHE A 232 10.19 33.73 -24.76
N TYR A 233 10.86 32.66 -24.32
CA TYR A 233 10.81 32.23 -22.92
C TYR A 233 11.48 33.23 -21.97
N LYS A 234 12.59 33.87 -22.37
CA LYS A 234 13.20 34.96 -21.58
C LYS A 234 12.24 36.13 -21.41
N ARG A 235 11.53 36.53 -22.46
CA ARG A 235 10.51 37.59 -22.41
C ARG A 235 9.35 37.21 -21.48
N ARG A 236 8.81 35.99 -21.60
CA ARG A 236 7.77 35.49 -20.67
C ARG A 236 8.24 35.45 -19.22
N LYS A 237 9.47 35.01 -18.96
CA LYS A 237 10.04 34.97 -17.61
C LYS A 237 10.17 36.38 -17.02
N ARG A 238 10.76 37.32 -17.78
CA ARG A 238 10.88 38.71 -17.36
C ARG A 238 9.51 39.35 -17.12
N ALA A 239 8.52 39.09 -17.98
CA ALA A 239 7.15 39.57 -17.79
C ALA A 239 6.52 38.99 -16.52
N ALA A 240 6.76 37.72 -16.19
CA ALA A 240 6.29 37.12 -14.94
C ALA A 240 7.00 37.69 -13.70
N GLU A 241 8.30 37.98 -13.78
CA GLU A 241 9.06 38.64 -12.71
C GLU A 241 8.54 40.06 -12.46
N VAL A 242 8.30 40.84 -13.52
CA VAL A 242 7.71 42.19 -13.42
C VAL A 242 6.28 42.13 -12.87
N ALA A 243 5.48 41.16 -13.28
CA ALA A 243 4.12 40.98 -12.74
C ALA A 243 4.14 40.60 -11.25
N ALA A 244 5.11 39.79 -10.82
CA ALA A 244 5.30 39.44 -9.41
C ALA A 244 5.77 40.64 -8.58
N GLU A 245 6.68 41.45 -9.12
CA GLU A 245 7.13 42.70 -8.48
C GLU A 245 5.99 43.72 -8.37
N ALA A 246 5.19 43.88 -9.42
CA ALA A 246 4.02 44.75 -9.42
C ALA A 246 2.94 44.29 -8.40
N ALA A 247 2.73 42.97 -8.25
CA ALA A 247 1.80 42.44 -7.25
C ALA A 247 2.27 42.65 -5.81
N LEU A 248 3.58 42.67 -5.57
CA LEU A 248 4.15 43.05 -4.26
C LEU A 248 4.03 44.55 -3.97
N HIS A 249 3.97 45.36 -5.03
CA HIS A 249 3.86 46.80 -4.97
C HIS A 249 2.45 47.32 -5.20
N GLU A 250 1.43 46.44 -5.23
CA GLU A 250 0.04 46.88 -5.14
C GLU A 250 -0.04 47.68 -3.83
N PRO A 251 -0.26 49.01 -3.92
CA PRO A 251 -0.34 49.83 -2.73
C PRO A 251 -1.46 49.20 -1.92
N LYS A 252 -1.17 48.77 -0.69
CA LYS A 252 -2.21 48.39 0.27
C LYS A 252 -3.15 49.57 0.26
N ALA A 253 -4.26 49.44 -0.47
CA ALA A 253 -5.29 50.44 -0.51
C ALA A 253 -5.58 50.65 0.96
N GLU A 254 -5.22 51.83 1.45
CA GLU A 254 -5.42 52.21 2.82
C GLU A 254 -6.91 52.00 3.01
N VAL A 255 -7.26 50.89 3.66
CA VAL A 255 -8.63 50.57 3.99
C VAL A 255 -8.96 51.64 4.99
N LYS A 256 -9.43 52.80 4.50
CA LYS A 256 -10.19 53.75 5.27
C LYS A 256 -11.35 52.92 5.78
N ALA A 257 -11.17 52.38 6.98
CA ALA A 257 -12.22 51.75 7.74
C ALA A 257 -13.43 52.67 7.57
N PRO A 258 -14.59 52.16 7.09
CA PRO A 258 -15.76 52.99 6.97
C PRO A 258 -15.99 53.60 8.35
N VAL A 259 -15.78 54.91 8.43
CA VAL A 259 -16.10 55.69 9.61
C VAL A 259 -17.60 55.53 9.75
N CYS A 260 -17.99 54.70 10.71
CA CYS A 260 -19.37 54.42 11.07
C CYS A 260 -19.92 55.69 11.74
N THR A 261 -20.26 56.69 10.93
CA THR A 261 -20.99 57.88 11.35
C THR A 261 -22.46 57.72 11.00
N SER A 262 -23.23 57.28 11.98
CA SER A 262 -24.61 57.71 12.34
C SER A 262 -25.32 56.53 13.03
N LEU A 263 -25.50 56.57 14.35
CA LEU A 263 -26.49 57.34 15.12
C LEU A 263 -27.94 56.89 14.91
N LEU A 264 -28.50 56.39 16.03
CA LEU A 264 -29.86 56.61 16.53
C LEU A 264 -31.03 55.85 15.88
N SER A 265 -31.38 54.69 16.44
CA SER A 265 -32.80 54.34 16.71
C SER A 265 -32.97 53.45 17.95
N LYS A 266 -33.44 54.09 19.03
CA LYS A 266 -34.30 53.65 20.15
C LYS A 266 -34.56 52.14 20.43
N LYS A 267 -34.36 51.81 21.74
CA LYS A 267 -35.23 51.10 22.73
C LYS A 267 -36.16 49.97 22.20
N VAL A 268 -36.23 48.79 22.83
CA VAL A 268 -36.96 48.53 24.10
C VAL A 268 -36.61 47.10 24.63
N SER A 269 -36.47 46.97 25.95
CA SER A 269 -36.58 45.78 26.87
C SER A 269 -35.90 44.46 26.48
N GLY A 270 -35.19 43.72 27.33
CA GLY A 270 -35.22 43.60 28.79
C GLY A 270 -35.07 42.11 29.13
N ALA A 271 -34.02 41.76 29.90
CA ALA A 271 -33.82 40.53 30.70
C ALA A 271 -32.29 40.25 30.76
N SER A 272 -31.56 40.55 31.84
CA SER A 272 -31.60 39.95 33.19
C SER A 272 -30.62 38.77 33.34
N LEU A 273 -29.53 39.04 34.10
CA LEU A 273 -28.72 38.12 34.93
C LEU A 273 -27.80 37.08 34.23
N ARG A 274 -26.56 36.72 34.63
CA ARG A 274 -25.55 37.00 35.69
C ARG A 274 -24.17 36.60 35.11
N VAL A 275 -23.09 37.39 35.23
CA VAL A 275 -22.02 37.39 36.27
C VAL A 275 -21.28 36.06 36.50
N ALA A 276 -20.02 35.99 36.06
CA ALA A 276 -18.81 35.56 36.81
C ALA A 276 -17.57 35.71 35.89
N ASN A 277 -16.75 36.74 36.05
CA ASN A 277 -15.52 36.81 36.86
C ASN A 277 -14.33 35.99 36.30
N GLY A 278 -13.22 36.68 35.97
CA GLY A 278 -11.95 35.99 35.69
C GLY A 278 -10.80 36.78 35.04
N THR A 279 -10.49 37.97 35.56
CA THR A 279 -9.14 38.59 35.68
C THR A 279 -8.15 38.71 34.49
N CYS A 280 -7.94 39.99 34.12
CA CYS A 280 -6.80 40.73 33.54
C CYS A 280 -5.36 40.20 33.78
N LYS A 281 -4.51 40.12 32.72
CA LYS A 281 -3.39 41.04 32.29
C LYS A 281 -1.97 40.66 32.85
N PRO A 282 -0.82 41.16 32.32
CA PRO A 282 -0.52 41.88 31.06
C PRO A 282 0.75 41.40 30.28
N GLN A 283 1.02 42.13 29.19
CA GLN A 283 2.20 42.24 28.32
C GLN A 283 3.60 41.99 28.93
N VAL A 284 4.50 41.40 28.13
CA VAL A 284 5.95 41.69 28.14
C VAL A 284 6.53 41.71 26.71
N ALA A 285 7.09 42.88 26.39
CA ALA A 285 8.24 43.25 25.56
C ALA A 285 8.70 42.39 24.34
N ALA A 286 8.86 43.11 23.23
CA ALA A 286 9.83 42.83 22.17
C ALA A 286 11.28 42.88 22.68
N PRO A 287 12.22 42.23 21.97
CA PRO A 287 13.35 43.02 21.50
C PRO A 287 13.72 42.80 20.02
N ALA A 288 14.49 43.76 19.54
CA ALA A 288 14.89 44.04 18.18
C ALA A 288 15.89 43.05 17.55
N SER A 289 15.92 43.11 16.22
CA SER A 289 16.98 42.82 15.23
C SER A 289 18.24 42.05 15.66
N ILE A 290 18.63 41.08 14.83
CA ILE A 290 19.94 41.06 14.13
C ILE A 290 19.77 40.32 12.80
N ALA A 291 20.20 40.98 11.73
CA ALA A 291 20.34 40.43 10.40
C ALA A 291 21.54 39.48 10.35
N ALA A 292 21.38 38.33 9.68
CA ALA A 292 22.51 37.52 9.21
C ALA A 292 22.13 36.84 7.89
N THR A 293 22.38 37.56 6.80
CA THR A 293 22.44 37.05 5.43
C THR A 293 23.62 36.08 5.31
N VAL A 294 23.36 34.78 5.26
CA VAL A 294 24.39 33.78 4.87
C VAL A 294 24.18 33.41 3.41
N THR A 295 24.88 34.14 2.55
CA THR A 295 25.01 33.84 1.12
C THR A 295 25.99 32.66 0.97
N LYS A 296 25.46 31.43 0.84
CA LYS A 296 26.30 30.28 0.51
C LYS A 296 26.62 30.29 -0.98
N VAL A 297 27.82 30.80 -1.29
CA VAL A 297 28.47 30.69 -2.60
C VAL A 297 28.72 29.20 -2.89
N ILE A 298 28.06 28.65 -3.90
CA ILE A 298 28.40 27.34 -4.49
C ILE A 298 29.33 27.62 -5.67
N PRO A 299 30.57 27.12 -5.69
CA PRO A 299 31.42 27.20 -6.87
C PRO A 299 30.80 26.34 -7.98
N ARG A 300 30.50 26.98 -9.12
CA ARG A 300 30.20 26.29 -10.38
C ARG A 300 31.52 25.85 -11.00
N ASP A 301 31.85 24.58 -10.84
CA ASP A 301 32.89 23.95 -11.65
C ASP A 301 32.46 23.91 -13.13
N GLY A 302 33.35 24.44 -13.96
CA GLY A 302 33.21 24.52 -15.41
C GLY A 302 33.22 23.14 -16.06
N GLY A 303 32.03 22.63 -16.39
CA GLY A 303 31.87 21.50 -17.29
C GLY A 303 32.05 21.94 -18.74
N ALA A 304 33.23 21.65 -19.29
CA ALA A 304 33.62 21.93 -20.65
C ALA A 304 32.61 21.43 -21.70
N SER A 305 32.30 22.34 -22.62
CA SER A 305 31.55 22.15 -23.85
C SER A 305 32.19 21.07 -24.74
N ARG A 306 31.67 19.84 -24.71
CA ARG A 306 31.96 18.86 -25.77
C ARG A 306 31.06 19.15 -26.96
N ARG A 307 31.68 19.81 -27.93
CA ARG A 307 31.18 20.01 -29.30
C ARG A 307 30.70 18.68 -29.88
N ARG A 308 29.45 18.68 -30.36
CA ARG A 308 28.94 17.69 -31.31
C ARG A 308 29.75 17.80 -32.60
N ALA A 309 30.63 16.83 -32.84
CA ALA A 309 31.13 16.58 -34.17
C ALA A 309 30.07 15.81 -34.97
N ALA A 310 29.89 16.23 -36.21
CA ALA A 310 28.97 15.66 -37.18
C ALA A 310 29.23 14.16 -37.39
N ARG A 311 28.15 13.37 -37.40
CA ARG A 311 28.13 12.04 -38.02
C ARG A 311 27.89 12.27 -39.51
N THR A 312 28.97 12.21 -40.29
CA THR A 312 28.92 11.86 -41.71
C THR A 312 29.00 10.34 -41.84
N ASP A 313 28.44 9.86 -42.94
CA ASP A 313 28.38 8.49 -43.41
C ASP A 313 29.61 7.63 -43.13
N ARG A 314 29.36 6.37 -42.77
CA ARG A 314 30.30 5.27 -42.97
C ARG A 314 29.55 3.95 -43.08
N ASP A 315 29.18 3.63 -44.31
CA ASP A 315 29.07 2.26 -44.80
C ASP A 315 30.45 1.61 -44.73
N HIS A 316 30.78 0.88 -43.67
CA HIS A 316 31.90 -0.06 -43.65
C HIS A 316 31.46 -1.38 -43.01
N ARG A 317 31.27 -2.36 -43.90
CA ARG A 317 31.16 -3.80 -43.63
C ARG A 317 32.49 -4.29 -43.04
N PRO A 318 32.53 -4.92 -41.86
CA PRO A 318 33.76 -5.53 -41.36
C PRO A 318 34.02 -6.86 -42.10
N PRO A 319 35.29 -7.20 -42.43
CA PRO A 319 35.65 -8.50 -42.95
C PRO A 319 35.59 -9.57 -41.85
N GLU A 320 35.10 -10.76 -42.24
CA GLU A 320 35.16 -11.99 -41.47
C GLU A 320 36.63 -12.39 -41.21
N GLY A 321 36.98 -12.78 -39.97
CA GLY A 321 38.21 -13.54 -39.73
C GLY A 321 39.13 -13.18 -38.56
N ALA A 322 38.71 -12.40 -37.55
CA ALA A 322 39.59 -12.13 -36.40
C ALA A 322 39.41 -13.18 -35.27
N GLN A 323 40.39 -14.06 -35.12
CA GLN A 323 40.51 -14.99 -33.98
C GLN A 323 40.80 -14.22 -32.68
N VAL A 324 40.01 -14.51 -31.64
CA VAL A 324 40.18 -13.97 -30.28
C VAL A 324 41.08 -14.93 -29.50
N THR A 325 42.33 -14.54 -29.25
CA THR A 325 43.20 -15.18 -28.27
C THR A 325 43.05 -14.49 -26.92
N ASP A 326 42.47 -15.19 -25.94
CA ASP A 326 42.24 -14.70 -24.58
C ASP A 326 43.44 -15.09 -23.68
N SER A 327 44.35 -14.15 -23.45
CA SER A 327 45.45 -14.29 -22.50
C SER A 327 45.30 -13.28 -21.37
N ARG A 328 44.54 -13.65 -20.34
CA ARG A 328 44.37 -12.86 -19.13
C ARG A 328 45.17 -13.47 -17.97
N THR A 329 46.34 -12.89 -17.73
CA THR A 329 47.23 -13.15 -16.59
C THR A 329 46.52 -12.83 -15.27
N LYS A 330 46.46 -13.82 -14.37
CA LYS A 330 45.98 -13.69 -12.98
C LYS A 330 47.05 -13.00 -12.13
N ALA A 331 46.79 -11.77 -11.69
CA ALA A 331 47.57 -11.13 -10.63
C ALA A 331 47.19 -11.72 -9.27
N ALA A 332 48.20 -12.19 -8.53
CA ALA A 332 48.07 -12.77 -7.20
C ALA A 332 47.77 -11.69 -6.14
N PHE A 333 46.72 -11.88 -5.35
CA PHE A 333 46.42 -11.07 -4.17
C PHE A 333 47.28 -11.52 -2.97
N PRO A 334 47.75 -10.60 -2.11
CA PRO A 334 48.53 -10.95 -0.92
C PRO A 334 47.67 -11.65 0.14
N PRO A 335 48.27 -12.53 0.96
CA PRO A 335 47.55 -13.28 2.00
C PRO A 335 47.09 -12.36 3.13
N ARG A 336 45.79 -12.42 3.45
CA ARG A 336 45.20 -11.74 4.60
C ARG A 336 45.69 -12.37 5.90
N THR A 337 46.26 -11.56 6.77
CA THR A 337 46.57 -11.93 8.17
C THR A 337 45.27 -12.18 8.93
N LYS A 338 45.19 -13.31 9.64
CA LYS A 338 44.02 -13.71 10.42
C LYS A 338 43.96 -12.88 11.70
N VAL A 339 43.07 -11.90 11.76
CA VAL A 339 42.64 -11.26 13.00
C VAL A 339 41.79 -12.29 13.78
N PRO A 340 42.01 -12.51 15.09
CA PRO A 340 41.19 -13.44 15.86
C PRO A 340 39.73 -12.98 15.84
N TYR A 341 38.89 -13.76 15.20
CA TYR A 341 37.45 -13.48 15.07
C TYR A 341 36.81 -13.70 16.45
N LYS A 342 36.39 -12.63 17.13
CA LYS A 342 35.47 -12.75 18.28
C LYS A 342 34.25 -13.55 17.81
N SER A 343 33.73 -14.46 18.64
CA SER A 343 32.52 -15.21 18.28
C SER A 343 31.39 -14.24 17.94
N LYS A 344 30.57 -14.56 16.93
CA LYS A 344 29.49 -13.69 16.43
C LYS A 344 28.56 -13.22 17.57
N THR A 345 28.38 -14.07 18.57
CA THR A 345 27.59 -13.86 19.78
C THR A 345 28.13 -12.72 20.65
N VAL A 346 29.45 -12.67 20.87
CA VAL A 346 30.10 -11.61 21.66
C VAL A 346 30.03 -10.27 20.93
N ALA A 347 30.23 -10.26 19.62
CA ALA A 347 30.12 -9.05 18.80
C ALA A 347 28.68 -8.50 18.77
N ALA A 348 27.67 -9.36 18.64
CA ALA A 348 26.26 -8.97 18.69
C ALA A 348 25.87 -8.40 20.07
N ARG A 349 26.35 -9.01 21.16
CA ARG A 349 26.14 -8.53 22.53
C ARG A 349 26.72 -7.14 22.76
N GLU A 350 27.93 -6.90 22.26
CA GLU A 350 28.60 -5.60 22.35
C GLU A 350 27.82 -4.49 21.61
N ILE A 351 27.29 -4.79 20.42
CA ILE A 351 26.49 -3.84 19.63
C ILE A 351 25.15 -3.53 20.33
N ILE A 352 24.46 -4.55 20.82
CA ILE A 352 23.16 -4.38 21.50
C ILE A 352 23.32 -3.60 22.81
N ASN A 353 24.33 -3.93 23.62
CA ASN A 353 24.62 -3.20 24.86
C ASN A 353 24.96 -1.73 24.59
N LYS A 354 25.74 -1.45 23.54
CA LYS A 354 26.03 -0.07 23.11
C LYS A 354 24.77 0.71 22.74
N HIS A 355 23.78 0.05 22.15
CA HIS A 355 22.52 0.69 21.78
C HIS A 355 21.60 0.92 22.99
N LEU A 356 21.54 -0.04 23.92
CA LEU A 356 20.80 0.09 25.19
C LEU A 356 21.32 1.28 26.01
N VAL A 357 22.64 1.40 26.15
CA VAL A 357 23.29 2.52 26.87
C VAL A 357 22.95 3.86 26.22
N ARG A 358 22.98 3.97 24.88
CA ARG A 358 22.56 5.19 24.16
C ARG A 358 21.09 5.56 24.40
N SER A 359 20.24 4.58 24.67
CA SER A 359 18.81 4.77 24.95
C SER A 359 18.48 4.97 26.45
N GLY A 360 19.49 5.07 27.32
CA GLY A 360 19.31 5.20 28.77
C GLY A 360 18.84 3.93 29.47
N ARG A 361 19.03 2.76 28.85
CA ARG A 361 18.69 1.44 29.43
C ARG A 361 19.96 0.72 29.91
N PRO A 362 19.89 -0.07 31.00
CA PRO A 362 21.05 -0.80 31.48
C PRO A 362 21.51 -1.87 30.46
N PRO A 363 22.82 -2.12 30.34
CA PRO A 363 23.33 -3.20 29.49
C PRO A 363 22.90 -4.57 30.02
N ILE A 364 22.89 -5.57 29.13
CA ILE A 364 22.57 -6.95 29.48
C ILE A 364 23.65 -7.48 30.45
N PRO A 365 23.28 -7.96 31.65
CA PRO A 365 24.24 -8.43 32.67
C PRO A 365 25.12 -9.54 32.13
N ASP A 366 26.41 -9.57 32.49
CA ASP A 366 27.37 -10.58 32.04
C ASP A 366 26.98 -12.01 32.47
N GLU A 367 26.16 -12.13 33.51
CA GLU A 367 25.59 -13.39 34.02
C GLU A 367 24.69 -14.12 33.01
N VAL A 368 24.16 -13.44 31.99
CA VAL A 368 23.43 -14.10 30.90
C VAL A 368 24.43 -14.89 30.07
N SER A 369 24.35 -16.22 30.11
CA SER A 369 25.27 -17.08 29.37
C SER A 369 25.20 -16.80 27.86
N ASP A 370 26.34 -16.88 27.17
CA ASP A 370 26.40 -16.69 25.72
C ASP A 370 25.49 -17.67 24.96
N ARG A 371 25.20 -18.84 25.56
CA ARG A 371 24.24 -19.81 25.01
C ARG A 371 22.79 -19.30 25.09
N THR A 372 22.41 -18.70 26.21
CA THR A 372 21.08 -18.08 26.36
C THR A 372 20.92 -16.90 25.41
N PHE A 373 21.98 -16.10 25.25
CA PHE A 373 21.99 -14.98 24.32
C PHE A 373 21.94 -15.42 22.84
N ALA A 374 22.63 -16.51 22.48
CA ALA A 374 22.56 -17.11 21.15
C ALA A 374 21.15 -17.62 20.82
N VAL A 375 20.50 -18.33 21.74
CA VAL A 375 19.13 -18.83 21.54
C VAL A 375 18.14 -17.66 21.37
N ALA A 376 18.33 -16.56 22.10
CA ALA A 376 17.53 -15.37 21.93
C ALA A 376 17.77 -14.71 20.55
N LEU A 377 19.02 -14.67 20.07
CA LEU A 377 19.35 -14.18 18.73
C LEU A 377 18.75 -15.05 17.63
N ASP A 378 18.81 -16.38 17.74
CA ASP A 378 18.23 -17.30 16.76
C ASP A 378 16.69 -17.18 16.74
N ALA A 379 16.06 -17.06 17.91
CA ALA A 379 14.63 -16.77 18.01
C ALA A 379 14.27 -15.39 17.41
N MET A 380 15.16 -14.40 17.54
CA MET A 380 15.01 -13.09 16.93
C MET A 380 15.22 -13.11 15.42
N GLU A 381 16.16 -13.90 14.89
CA GLU A 381 16.33 -14.08 13.45
C GLU A 381 15.08 -14.73 12.85
N LEU A 382 14.52 -15.75 13.49
CA LEU A 382 13.25 -16.37 13.08
C LEU A 382 12.07 -15.38 13.13
N ALA A 383 11.95 -14.59 14.20
CA ALA A 383 10.91 -13.57 14.31
C ALA A 383 11.10 -12.42 13.30
N THR A 384 12.35 -12.02 13.03
CA THR A 384 12.70 -10.98 12.07
C THR A 384 12.49 -11.48 10.64
N VAL A 385 12.78 -12.74 10.33
CA VAL A 385 12.46 -13.37 9.05
C VAL A 385 10.94 -13.51 8.88
N ALA A 386 10.18 -13.77 9.94
CA ALA A 386 8.71 -13.78 9.88
C ALA A 386 8.13 -12.37 9.65
N VAL A 387 8.64 -11.34 10.34
CA VAL A 387 8.17 -9.96 10.22
C VAL A 387 8.67 -9.28 8.93
N LEU A 388 9.94 -9.45 8.57
CA LEU A 388 10.49 -8.96 7.31
C LEU A 388 10.02 -9.77 6.12
N GLY A 389 9.76 -11.07 6.26
CA GLY A 389 9.05 -11.88 5.26
C GLY A 389 7.63 -11.34 5.00
N GLY A 390 6.97 -10.83 6.04
CA GLY A 390 5.72 -10.07 5.91
C GLY A 390 5.88 -8.68 5.28
N MET A 391 6.97 -7.95 5.59
CA MET A 391 7.22 -6.59 5.08
C MET A 391 7.85 -6.53 3.68
N TRP A 392 8.61 -7.55 3.25
CA TRP A 392 9.21 -7.62 1.90
C TRP A 392 8.16 -7.82 0.80
N SER A 393 6.92 -8.11 1.17
CA SER A 393 5.77 -8.04 0.27
C SER A 393 5.32 -6.59 -0.04
N TYR A 394 5.95 -5.56 0.53
CA TYR A 394 5.54 -4.16 0.38
C TYR A 394 6.66 -3.23 -0.13
N LYS A 395 7.12 -3.44 -1.37
CA LYS A 395 7.46 -2.38 -2.36
C LYS A 395 8.02 -2.99 -3.65
N GLY A 396 7.18 -3.04 -4.69
CA GLY A 396 7.61 -3.26 -6.07
C GLY A 396 8.15 -1.99 -6.71
N SER A 397 9.36 -1.56 -6.35
CA SER A 397 10.13 -0.60 -7.13
C SER A 397 11.57 -1.09 -7.30
N PRO A 398 12.17 -0.98 -8.50
CA PRO A 398 13.56 -1.37 -8.72
C PRO A 398 14.50 -0.41 -7.98
N ILE A 399 15.45 -0.97 -7.23
CA ILE A 399 16.51 -0.23 -6.54
C ILE A 399 17.50 0.29 -7.59
N THR A 400 17.63 1.61 -7.69
CA THR A 400 18.80 2.25 -8.28
C THR A 400 19.85 2.50 -7.20
N ASP A 401 21.10 2.23 -7.52
CA ASP A 401 22.30 2.39 -6.69
C ASP A 401 22.31 3.65 -5.82
N ARG A 402 22.17 3.43 -4.51
CA ARG A 402 22.72 4.16 -3.34
C ARG A 402 21.80 3.89 -2.16
N TYR A 403 22.01 2.76 -1.50
CA TYR A 403 21.38 2.45 -0.22
C TYR A 403 22.43 2.57 0.88
N ASP A 404 22.23 3.54 1.79
CA ASP A 404 23.01 3.68 3.02
C ASP A 404 22.31 2.88 4.14
N PRO A 405 22.91 1.76 4.61
CA PRO A 405 22.29 0.89 5.60
C PRO A 405 22.09 1.54 6.98
N GLY A 406 22.74 2.68 7.27
CA GLY A 406 22.58 3.37 8.55
C GLY A 406 21.19 3.99 8.77
N SER A 407 20.55 4.47 7.69
CA SER A 407 19.28 5.22 7.78
C SER A 407 18.02 4.36 7.98
N ALA A 408 18.12 3.05 7.71
CA ALA A 408 17.00 2.11 7.84
C ALA A 408 16.80 1.66 9.30
N LEU A 409 17.88 1.60 10.09
CA LEU A 409 17.80 1.26 11.51
C LEU A 409 17.22 2.39 12.36
N GLU A 410 17.45 3.66 12.01
CA GLU A 410 16.94 4.82 12.77
C GLU A 410 15.41 5.03 12.65
N ARG A 411 14.75 4.41 11.66
CA ARG A 411 13.30 4.59 11.41
C ARG A 411 12.43 3.45 11.93
N PHE A 412 13.02 2.40 12.50
CA PHE A 412 12.25 1.43 13.26
C PHE A 412 11.94 2.06 14.61
N GLU A 413 10.66 2.19 14.97
CA GLU A 413 10.26 2.64 16.32
C GLU A 413 10.77 1.62 17.36
N THR A 414 11.97 1.89 17.84
CA THR A 414 12.81 1.07 18.72
C THR A 414 12.12 0.70 20.03
N ASN A 415 11.06 1.41 20.42
CA ASN A 415 10.31 1.15 21.64
C ASN A 415 9.52 -0.17 21.60
N GLY A 416 8.90 -0.54 20.47
CA GLY A 416 8.17 -1.81 20.36
C GLY A 416 9.11 -3.02 20.35
N PHE A 417 10.24 -2.87 19.66
CA PHE A 417 11.29 -3.89 19.56
C PHE A 417 11.97 -4.16 20.90
N LEU A 418 12.38 -3.12 21.63
CA LEU A 418 13.04 -3.27 22.93
C LEU A 418 12.09 -3.79 24.02
N ASN A 419 10.79 -3.49 23.94
CA ASN A 419 9.79 -4.03 24.86
C ASN A 419 9.55 -5.54 24.63
N SER A 420 9.61 -5.99 23.37
CA SER A 420 9.49 -7.42 23.03
C SER A 420 10.70 -8.22 23.55
N ILE A 421 11.91 -7.67 23.42
CA ILE A 421 13.13 -8.28 23.98
C ILE A 421 13.05 -8.39 25.51
N ALA A 422 12.60 -7.31 26.19
CA ALA A 422 12.46 -7.31 27.65
C ALA A 422 11.42 -8.35 28.14
N LEU A 423 10.36 -8.60 27.36
CA LEU A 423 9.34 -9.60 27.66
C LEU A 423 9.87 -11.03 27.51
N ILE A 424 10.60 -11.31 26.43
CA ILE A 424 11.21 -12.62 26.17
C ILE A 424 12.25 -12.96 27.25
N LEU A 425 13.08 -11.99 27.64
CA LEU A 425 14.07 -12.20 28.71
C LEU A 425 13.42 -12.40 30.08
N LYS A 426 12.33 -11.70 30.40
CA LYS A 426 11.55 -11.92 31.63
C LYS A 426 10.90 -13.31 31.67
N GLN A 427 10.41 -13.80 30.53
CA GLN A 427 9.84 -15.13 30.43
C GLN A 427 10.92 -16.21 30.64
N ALA A 428 12.07 -16.07 29.98
CA ALA A 428 13.19 -17.00 30.14
C ALA A 428 13.72 -17.05 31.59
N ASP A 429 13.80 -15.91 32.30
CA ASP A 429 14.17 -15.89 33.73
C ASP A 429 13.11 -16.56 34.61
N SER A 430 11.82 -16.36 34.29
CA SER A 430 10.71 -17.00 35.01
C SER A 430 10.73 -18.52 34.87
N ASP A 431 11.04 -19.01 33.67
CA ASP A 431 11.14 -20.45 33.38
C ASP A 431 12.38 -21.06 34.05
N ALA A 432 13.51 -20.35 34.06
CA ALA A 432 14.71 -20.76 34.78
C ALA A 432 14.49 -20.83 36.30
N ARG A 433 13.67 -19.91 36.87
CA ARG A 433 13.29 -19.94 38.29
C ARG A 433 12.33 -21.10 38.60
N ARG A 434 11.37 -21.39 37.72
CA ARG A 434 10.48 -22.57 37.87
C ARG A 434 11.27 -23.88 37.86
N ALA A 435 12.25 -24.00 36.98
CA ALA A 435 13.11 -25.19 36.90
C ALA A 435 13.97 -25.41 38.15
N LYS A 436 14.23 -24.36 38.94
CA LYS A 436 14.98 -24.44 40.21
C LYS A 436 14.11 -24.69 41.44
N GLN A 437 12.78 -24.61 41.34
CA GLN A 437 11.92 -24.96 42.47
C GLN A 437 11.86 -26.48 42.64
N PRO A 438 12.11 -27.00 43.85
CA PRO A 438 11.98 -28.44 44.09
C PRO A 438 10.53 -28.87 43.83
N PRO A 439 10.31 -30.07 43.27
CA PRO A 439 8.97 -30.54 42.95
C PRO A 439 8.11 -30.53 44.22
N ARG A 440 6.98 -29.81 44.17
CA ARG A 440 5.99 -29.80 45.25
C ARG A 440 5.54 -31.24 45.48
N SER A 441 5.71 -31.73 46.71
CA SER A 441 5.27 -33.05 47.13
C SER A 441 3.77 -33.19 46.87
N VAL A 442 3.42 -34.03 45.91
CA VAL A 442 2.03 -34.38 45.60
C VAL A 442 1.55 -35.29 46.73
N PHE A 443 0.61 -34.81 47.55
CA PHE A 443 -0.09 -35.66 48.51
C PHE A 443 -0.86 -36.76 47.75
N PRO A 444 -0.82 -38.02 48.20
CA PRO A 444 -1.52 -39.10 47.54
C PRO A 444 -3.04 -38.90 47.62
N PRO A 445 -3.80 -39.25 46.56
CA PRO A 445 -5.24 -39.12 46.55
C PRO A 445 -5.90 -40.11 47.52
N ALA A 446 -6.90 -39.62 48.26
CA ALA A 446 -7.70 -40.41 49.18
C ALA A 446 -8.43 -41.55 48.45
N ALA A 447 -8.46 -42.73 49.09
CA ALA A 447 -9.04 -43.96 48.56
C ALA A 447 -10.56 -43.83 48.27
N PRO A 448 -11.06 -44.51 47.23
CA PRO A 448 -12.48 -44.50 46.88
C PRO A 448 -13.30 -45.35 47.86
N VAL A 449 -14.36 -44.75 48.39
CA VAL A 449 -15.39 -45.41 49.21
C VAL A 449 -16.30 -46.22 48.29
N THR A 450 -16.32 -47.54 48.45
CA THR A 450 -17.26 -48.46 47.79
C THR A 450 -18.62 -48.38 48.45
N GLY A 451 -19.63 -47.90 47.71
CA GLY A 451 -21.04 -47.95 48.08
C GLY A 451 -21.79 -48.92 47.17
N GLU A 452 -22.18 -50.07 47.73
CA GLU A 452 -23.15 -51.01 47.19
C GLU A 452 -24.54 -50.35 47.07
N GLY A 453 -25.27 -50.61 45.98
CA GLY A 453 -26.60 -50.06 45.77
C GLY A 453 -27.37 -50.74 44.63
N ALA A 454 -27.93 -51.91 44.95
CA ALA A 454 -29.17 -52.52 44.45
C ALA A 454 -29.65 -52.24 43.00
N SER A 455 -29.69 -53.31 42.20
CA SER A 455 -30.51 -53.45 40.99
C SER A 455 -31.96 -53.80 41.33
N PRO A 456 -32.97 -53.29 40.61
CA PRO A 456 -34.28 -53.94 40.52
C PRO A 456 -34.44 -54.74 39.23
N THR A 457 -34.76 -56.01 39.45
CA THR A 457 -35.25 -57.01 38.50
C THR A 457 -36.53 -56.54 37.81
N VAL A 458 -36.57 -56.55 36.47
CA VAL A 458 -37.82 -56.45 35.69
C VAL A 458 -37.97 -57.74 34.89
N THR A 459 -38.87 -58.59 35.38
CA THR A 459 -39.43 -59.76 34.70
C THR A 459 -40.21 -59.33 33.46
N SER A 460 -39.80 -59.82 32.28
CA SER A 460 -40.63 -59.81 31.06
C SER A 460 -41.16 -61.21 30.83
N THR A 461 -42.48 -61.33 30.87
CA THR A 461 -43.28 -62.52 30.57
C THR A 461 -43.36 -62.75 29.06
N GLU A 462 -43.07 -63.98 28.66
CA GLU A 462 -43.38 -64.56 27.37
C GLU A 462 -44.90 -64.59 27.12
N GLY A 463 -45.30 -64.32 25.89
CA GLY A 463 -46.63 -64.57 25.37
C GLY A 463 -46.50 -64.96 23.89
N ALA A 464 -46.67 -66.24 23.62
CA ALA A 464 -46.83 -66.81 22.30
C ALA A 464 -48.29 -67.26 22.15
N GLU A 465 -48.98 -66.71 21.15
CA GLU A 465 -49.85 -67.38 20.15
C GLU A 465 -50.39 -66.35 19.16
#